data_AF-A0A7X3Z8J2-F1
#
_entry.id   AF-A0A7X3Z8J2-F1
#
_cell.length_a   1.000
_cell.length_b   1.000
_cell.length_c   1.000
_cell.angle_alpha   90.00
_cell.angle_beta   90.00
_cell.angle_gamma   90.00
#
_symmetry.space_group_name_H-M   'P 1'
#
loop_
_entity.id
_entity.type
_entity.pdbx_description
1 polymer ?
#
loop_
_entity_poly.entity_id
_entity_poly.type
_entity_poly.pdbx_seq_one_letter_code
_entity_poly.pdbx_strand_id
1 'polypeptide(L)'
;MRHVASGPFPRWEEFGSTFRGDATITLATTLLDHRAAPAAELAALYHERWEIETAHDEVKTHIFGPGAALRSKTPDLVFQEFDGLMLAHCAVRRLIHEAAEKAGEDPDRLSFVHAVRAMRRRNINPGAFPPRGPAGRRD
;
A
#
# COMPACT_ATOMS: atom_id res chain seq x y z
N MET A 1 -45.30 11.47 -5.34
CA MET A 1 -45.21 12.33 -6.54
C MET A 1 -44.57 13.65 -6.10
N ARG A 2 -43.27 13.83 -6.36
CA ARG A 2 -42.59 15.12 -6.23
C ARG A 2 -41.73 15.29 -7.47
N HIS A 3 -42.03 16.34 -8.22
CA HIS A 3 -41.27 16.78 -9.37
C HIS A 3 -40.00 17.46 -8.86
N VAL A 4 -38.83 17.02 -9.34
CA VAL A 4 -37.57 17.77 -9.26
C VAL A 4 -37.10 18.05 -10.68
N ALA A 5 -36.54 19.23 -10.83
CA ALA A 5 -36.31 19.95 -12.07
C ALA A 5 -35.47 19.21 -13.12
N SER A 6 -35.84 19.46 -14.37
CA SER A 6 -35.10 19.20 -15.60
C SER A 6 -33.80 20.03 -15.65
N GLY A 7 -32.66 19.37 -15.58
CA GLY A 7 -31.33 19.91 -15.88
C GLY A 7 -30.57 19.00 -16.87
N PRO A 8 -29.48 19.47 -17.51
CA PRO A 8 -28.92 18.86 -18.73
C PRO A 8 -27.97 17.68 -18.49
N PHE A 9 -27.99 17.06 -17.31
CA PHE A 9 -27.06 16.00 -16.95
C PHE A 9 -27.65 14.60 -17.24
N PRO A 10 -26.84 13.65 -17.75
CA PRO A 10 -27.31 12.29 -18.01
C PRO A 10 -27.77 11.59 -16.74
N ARG A 11 -28.88 10.87 -16.86
CA ARG A 11 -29.54 10.08 -15.81
C ARG A 11 -28.61 8.94 -15.37
N TRP A 12 -28.14 8.96 -14.12
CA TRP A 12 -27.42 7.85 -13.52
C TRP A 12 -28.41 6.78 -13.05
N GLU A 13 -28.17 5.51 -13.38
CA GLU A 13 -28.93 4.39 -12.85
C GLU A 13 -28.35 3.99 -11.48
N GLU A 14 -29.12 4.20 -10.41
CA GLU A 14 -28.76 3.82 -9.05
C GLU A 14 -29.06 2.33 -8.82
N PHE A 15 -28.02 1.51 -8.63
CA PHE A 15 -28.16 0.12 -8.19
C PHE A 15 -27.73 0.01 -6.73
N GLY A 16 -28.69 -0.22 -5.83
CA GLY A 16 -28.44 -0.38 -4.39
C GLY A 16 -28.21 -1.84 -4.01
N SER A 17 -27.07 -2.14 -3.37
CA SER A 17 -26.90 -3.33 -2.53
C SER A 17 -26.26 -2.91 -1.19
N THR A 18 -26.93 -3.26 -0.10
CA THR A 18 -26.73 -2.74 1.25
C THR A 18 -25.50 -3.38 1.93
N PHE A 19 -24.53 -2.57 2.34
CA PHE A 19 -23.59 -2.92 3.43
C PHE A 19 -23.95 -2.09 4.67
N ARG A 20 -23.47 -2.47 5.85
CA ARG A 20 -23.94 -1.96 7.16
C ARG A 20 -23.81 -0.42 7.28
N GLY A 21 -24.95 0.27 7.11
CA GLY A 21 -25.09 1.73 6.98
C GLY A 21 -25.30 2.11 5.51
N ASP A 22 -26.32 2.92 5.20
CA ASP A 22 -26.74 3.35 3.83
C ASP A 22 -25.68 4.17 3.05
N ALA A 23 -24.39 3.84 3.17
CA ALA A 23 -23.31 4.48 2.47
C ALA A 23 -23.24 3.95 1.04
N THR A 24 -23.69 4.77 0.10
CA THR A 24 -23.48 4.53 -1.32
C THR A 24 -22.00 4.77 -1.67
N ILE A 25 -21.31 3.75 -2.19
CA ILE A 25 -19.93 3.87 -2.67
C ILE A 25 -19.95 4.39 -4.11
N THR A 26 -19.38 5.57 -4.34
CA THR A 26 -19.25 6.16 -5.68
C THR A 26 -17.80 6.10 -6.15
N LEU A 27 -17.55 5.51 -7.32
CA LEU A 27 -16.23 5.31 -7.90
C LEU A 27 -16.17 5.99 -9.27
N ALA A 28 -15.15 6.83 -9.48
CA ALA A 28 -14.76 7.27 -10.82
C ALA A 28 -13.68 6.31 -11.34
N THR A 29 -13.92 5.68 -12.49
CA THR A 29 -13.00 4.69 -13.07
C THR A 29 -12.89 4.89 -14.58
N THR A 30 -11.75 4.48 -15.14
CA THR A 30 -11.53 4.42 -16.59
C THR A 30 -12.03 3.12 -17.21
N LEU A 31 -12.48 2.16 -16.40
CA LEU A 31 -13.09 0.92 -16.85
C LEU A 31 -14.49 1.20 -17.42
N LEU A 32 -14.70 0.86 -18.70
CA LEU A 32 -15.91 1.24 -19.44
C LEU A 32 -16.95 0.10 -19.52
N ASP A 33 -16.55 -1.16 -19.33
CA ASP A 33 -17.43 -2.32 -19.40
C ASP A 33 -17.82 -2.81 -18.00
N HIS A 34 -19.06 -2.55 -17.60
CA HIS A 34 -19.64 -2.95 -16.32
C HIS A 34 -19.83 -4.46 -16.17
N ARG A 35 -19.81 -5.24 -17.26
CA ARG A 35 -19.88 -6.71 -17.20
C ARG A 35 -18.51 -7.31 -16.94
N ALA A 36 -17.46 -6.70 -17.48
CA ALA A 36 -16.08 -7.11 -17.24
C ALA A 36 -15.55 -6.59 -15.90
N ALA A 37 -16.10 -5.49 -15.37
CA ALA A 37 -15.75 -4.92 -14.07
C ALA A 37 -17.02 -4.62 -13.24
N PRO A 38 -17.62 -5.65 -12.61
CA PRO A 38 -18.84 -5.47 -11.83
C PRO A 38 -18.66 -4.52 -10.66
N ALA A 39 -19.63 -3.64 -10.43
CA ALA A 39 -19.57 -2.60 -9.39
C ALA A 39 -19.34 -3.18 -7.98
N ALA A 40 -19.92 -4.34 -7.66
CA ALA A 40 -19.73 -5.00 -6.38
C ALA A 40 -18.28 -5.46 -6.16
N GLU A 41 -17.64 -5.99 -7.19
CA GLU A 41 -16.23 -6.40 -7.13
C GLU A 41 -15.30 -5.18 -7.04
N LEU A 42 -15.59 -4.12 -7.79
CA LEU A 42 -14.85 -2.86 -7.68
C LEU A 42 -14.99 -2.21 -6.30
N ALA A 43 -16.17 -2.27 -5.70
CA ALA A 43 -16.39 -1.79 -4.34
C ALA A 43 -15.61 -2.62 -3.31
N ALA A 44 -15.54 -3.93 -3.48
CA ALA A 44 -14.72 -4.82 -2.65
C ALA A 44 -13.21 -4.50 -2.80
N LEU A 45 -12.72 -4.35 -4.04
CA LEU A 45 -11.33 -3.95 -4.31
C LEU A 45 -11.01 -2.53 -3.81
N TYR A 46 -11.99 -1.65 -3.74
CA TYR A 46 -11.79 -0.34 -3.15
C TYR A 46 -11.57 -0.43 -1.63
N HIS A 47 -12.13 -1.44 -0.98
CA HIS A 47 -11.79 -1.74 0.41
C HIS A 47 -10.34 -2.22 0.52
N GLU A 48 -9.87 -3.07 -0.40
CA GLU A 48 -8.46 -3.47 -0.47
C GLU A 48 -7.51 -2.29 -0.68
N ARG A 49 -7.99 -1.16 -1.22
CA ARG A 49 -7.17 0.06 -1.31
C ARG A 49 -6.75 0.58 0.07
N TRP A 50 -7.52 0.31 1.14
CA TRP A 50 -7.10 0.67 2.50
C TRP A 50 -5.80 -0.01 2.92
N GLU A 51 -5.37 -1.08 2.24
CA GLU A 51 -4.05 -1.68 2.45
C GLU A 51 -2.89 -0.71 2.20
N ILE A 52 -3.09 0.38 1.45
CA ILE A 52 -2.07 1.42 1.34
C ILE A 52 -1.82 2.13 2.68
N GLU A 53 -2.84 2.26 3.52
CA GLU A 53 -2.70 2.83 4.86
C GLU A 53 -1.94 1.87 5.77
N THR A 54 -2.23 0.57 5.67
CA THR A 54 -1.46 -0.49 6.33
C THR A 54 0.01 -0.44 5.90
N ALA A 55 0.30 -0.35 4.60
CA ALA A 55 1.67 -0.25 4.09
C ALA A 55 2.38 1.02 4.61
N HIS A 56 1.68 2.16 4.69
CA HIS A 56 2.23 3.37 5.29
C HIS A 56 2.57 3.18 6.79
N ASP A 57 1.73 2.51 7.57
CA ASP A 57 2.00 2.22 8.98
C ASP A 57 3.18 1.25 9.14
N GLU A 58 3.26 0.21 8.33
CA GLU A 58 4.38 -0.74 8.32
C GLU A 58 5.72 -0.03 8.11
N VAL A 59 5.77 0.87 7.13
CA VAL A 59 6.96 1.65 6.83
C VAL A 59 7.28 2.61 7.97
N LYS A 60 6.33 3.46 8.36
CA LYS A 60 6.56 4.56 9.32
C LYS A 60 6.78 4.06 10.74
N THR A 61 6.01 3.07 11.17
CA THR A 61 5.95 2.64 12.56
C THR A 61 6.78 1.38 12.80
N HIS A 62 6.73 0.40 11.90
CA HIS A 62 7.29 -0.93 12.16
C HIS A 62 8.71 -1.14 11.63
N ILE A 63 9.05 -0.54 10.47
CA ILE A 63 10.42 -0.55 9.96
C ILE A 63 11.24 0.57 10.59
N PHE A 64 10.78 1.81 10.47
CA PHE A 64 11.47 3.00 10.97
C PHE A 64 11.54 3.04 12.50
N GLY A 65 10.44 2.69 13.16
CA GLY A 65 10.25 2.87 14.59
C GLY A 65 9.63 4.25 14.93
N PRO A 66 8.97 4.36 16.09
CA PRO A 66 8.29 5.60 16.48
C PRO A 66 9.24 6.81 16.51
N GLY A 67 8.85 7.89 15.84
CA GLY A 67 9.58 9.17 15.85
C GLY A 67 10.89 9.19 15.07
N ALA A 68 11.22 8.13 14.34
CA ALA A 68 12.40 8.11 13.48
C ALA A 68 12.14 8.89 12.18
N ALA A 69 13.17 9.59 11.69
CA ALA A 69 13.15 10.35 10.45
C ALA A 69 14.35 9.99 9.57
N LEU A 70 14.26 10.31 8.28
CA LEU A 70 15.38 10.22 7.35
C LEU A 70 16.54 11.08 7.85
N ARG A 71 17.75 10.54 7.84
CA ARG A 71 18.94 11.18 8.43
C ARG A 71 19.71 12.03 7.43
N SER A 72 19.51 11.78 6.15
CA SER A 72 20.20 12.47 5.05
C SER A 72 19.83 13.96 4.99
N LYS A 73 20.81 14.80 4.62
CA LYS A 73 20.67 16.27 4.59
C LYS A 73 20.69 16.87 3.18
N THR A 74 20.78 16.05 2.14
CA THR A 74 20.69 16.48 0.74
C THR A 74 19.55 15.74 0.05
N PRO A 75 18.85 16.35 -0.93
CA PRO A 75 17.73 15.71 -1.62
C PRO A 75 18.08 14.34 -2.20
N ASP A 76 19.22 14.22 -2.89
CA ASP A 76 19.64 12.96 -3.53
C ASP A 76 19.81 11.82 -2.52
N LEU A 77 20.41 12.09 -1.36
CA LEU A 77 20.62 11.09 -0.31
C LEU A 77 19.33 10.77 0.44
N VAL A 78 18.41 11.74 0.56
CA VAL A 78 17.06 11.52 1.11
C VAL A 78 16.28 10.54 0.23
N PHE A 79 16.32 10.71 -1.10
CA PHE A 79 15.71 9.76 -2.02
C PHE A 79 16.36 8.38 -1.93
N GLN A 80 17.69 8.30 -1.88
CA GLN A 80 18.40 7.03 -1.71
C GLN A 80 17.99 6.31 -0.41
N GLU A 81 17.89 7.04 0.70
CA GLU A 81 17.50 6.49 2.01
C GLU A 81 16.05 5.99 1.98
N PHE A 82 15.15 6.75 1.33
CA PHE A 82 13.76 6.35 1.11
C PHE A 82 13.65 5.11 0.21
N ASP A 83 14.41 5.02 -0.88
CA ASP A 83 14.43 3.85 -1.75
C ASP A 83 14.93 2.61 -1.00
N GLY A 84 15.97 2.76 -0.18
CA GLY A 84 16.47 1.69 0.68
C GLY A 84 15.41 1.20 1.68
N LEU A 85 14.61 2.11 2.23
CA LEU A 85 13.48 1.79 3.10
C LEU A 85 12.37 1.04 2.35
N MET A 86 11.99 1.50 1.16
CA MET A 86 10.98 0.84 0.33
C MET A 86 11.43 -0.57 -0.08
N LEU A 87 12.69 -0.73 -0.45
CA LEU A 87 13.27 -2.04 -0.75
C LEU A 87 13.21 -2.97 0.48
N ALA A 88 13.50 -2.45 1.68
CA ALA A 88 13.37 -3.23 2.91
C ALA A 88 11.92 -3.66 3.18
N HIS A 89 10.95 -2.77 2.97
CA HIS A 89 9.52 -3.09 3.08
C HIS A 89 9.11 -4.19 2.09
N CYS A 90 9.42 -4.01 0.81
CA CYS A 90 9.13 -4.99 -0.23
C CYS A 90 9.78 -6.35 0.06
N ALA A 91 11.01 -6.38 0.58
CA ALA A 91 11.69 -7.62 0.94
C ALA A 91 10.97 -8.37 2.06
N VAL A 92 10.49 -7.67 3.09
CA VAL A 92 9.71 -8.28 4.17
C VAL A 92 8.36 -8.80 3.63
N ARG A 93 7.64 -7.99 2.83
CA ARG A 93 6.35 -8.40 2.24
C ARG A 93 6.51 -9.60 1.30
N ARG A 94 7.59 -9.65 0.52
CA ARG A 94 7.91 -10.82 -0.31
C ARG A 94 8.16 -12.07 0.53
N LEU A 95 8.90 -11.96 1.64
CA LEU A 95 9.13 -13.10 2.54
C LEU A 95 7.80 -13.61 3.14
N ILE A 96 6.92 -12.70 3.55
CA ILE A 96 5.59 -13.05 4.05
C ILE A 96 4.79 -13.80 2.99
N HIS A 97 4.78 -13.27 1.77
CA HIS A 97 4.11 -13.90 0.64
C HIS A 97 4.62 -15.32 0.37
N GLU A 98 5.94 -15.50 0.27
CA GLU A 98 6.56 -16.81 0.08
C GLU A 98 6.27 -17.79 1.24
N ALA A 99 6.09 -17.29 2.46
CA ALA A 99 5.71 -18.10 3.62
C ALA A 99 4.23 -18.48 3.60
N ALA A 100 3.36 -17.55 3.21
CA ALA A 100 1.92 -17.77 3.08
C ALA A 100 1.60 -18.78 1.98
N GLU A 101 2.24 -18.64 0.80
CA GLU A 101 2.13 -19.61 -0.29
C GLU A 101 2.49 -21.03 0.15
N LYS A 102 3.57 -21.19 0.91
CA LYS A 102 3.99 -22.50 1.44
C LYS A 102 3.02 -23.07 2.47
N ALA A 103 2.32 -22.21 3.20
CA ALA A 103 1.32 -22.61 4.19
C ALA A 103 -0.08 -22.78 3.60
N GLY A 104 -0.32 -22.36 2.35
CA GLY A 104 -1.65 -22.31 1.76
C GLY A 104 -2.57 -21.27 2.42
N GLU A 105 -1.98 -20.22 3.00
CA GLU A 105 -2.71 -19.13 3.66
C GLU A 105 -2.64 -17.86 2.81
N ASP A 106 -3.58 -16.95 3.07
CA ASP A 106 -3.56 -15.61 2.50
C ASP A 106 -2.43 -14.77 3.15
N PRO A 107 -1.52 -14.16 2.37
CA PRO A 107 -0.42 -13.34 2.89
C PRO A 107 -0.86 -12.20 3.79
N ASP A 108 -2.05 -11.63 3.61
CA ASP A 108 -2.54 -10.51 4.42
C ASP A 108 -2.98 -10.96 5.82
N ARG A 109 -3.09 -12.26 6.06
CA ARG A 109 -3.33 -12.84 7.40
C ARG A 109 -2.06 -12.98 8.22
N LEU A 110 -0.88 -12.85 7.61
CA LEU A 110 0.40 -13.00 8.29
C LEU A 110 0.88 -11.65 8.85
N SER A 111 1.31 -11.66 10.11
CA SER A 111 1.74 -10.44 10.81
C SER A 111 3.08 -9.91 10.27
N PHE A 112 3.06 -8.69 9.73
CA PHE A 112 4.27 -7.97 9.30
C PHE A 112 5.28 -7.76 10.44
N VAL A 113 4.80 -7.32 11.61
CA VAL A 113 5.64 -7.12 12.80
C VAL A 113 6.33 -8.42 13.22
N HIS A 114 5.63 -9.55 13.15
CA HIS A 114 6.23 -10.84 13.44
C HIS A 114 7.34 -11.19 12.44
N ALA A 115 7.10 -10.95 11.14
CA ALA A 115 8.09 -11.20 10.09
C ALA A 115 9.37 -10.35 10.29
N VAL A 116 9.23 -9.06 10.57
CA VAL A 116 10.37 -8.17 10.88
C VAL A 116 11.15 -8.68 12.09
N ARG A 117 10.46 -9.05 13.18
CA ARG A 117 11.11 -9.60 14.38
C ARG A 117 11.83 -10.92 14.08
N ALA A 118 11.23 -11.80 13.27
CA ALA A 118 11.85 -13.06 12.86
C ALA A 118 13.12 -12.82 12.02
N MET A 119 13.08 -11.89 11.07
CA MET A 119 14.25 -11.53 10.26
C MET A 119 15.36 -10.91 11.09
N ARG A 120 15.05 -9.96 11.99
CA ARG A 120 16.03 -9.34 12.89
C ARG A 120 16.72 -10.36 13.80
N ARG A 121 16.01 -11.40 14.25
CA ARG A 121 16.61 -12.49 15.05
C ARG A 121 17.60 -13.35 14.25
N ARG A 122 17.39 -13.52 12.93
CA ARG A 122 18.31 -14.28 12.07
C ARG A 122 19.54 -13.46 11.63
N ASN A 123 19.43 -12.14 11.52
CA ASN A 123 20.50 -11.28 11.03
C ASN A 123 21.42 -10.79 12.17
N ILE A 124 22.33 -11.66 12.64
CA ILE A 124 23.34 -11.33 13.68
C ILE A 124 24.48 -10.42 13.13
N ASN A 125 24.54 -10.15 11.82
CA ASN A 125 25.56 -9.27 11.25
C ASN A 125 25.02 -8.42 10.08
N PRO A 126 24.61 -7.15 10.30
CA PRO A 126 24.12 -6.31 9.22
C PRO A 126 25.32 -5.81 8.40
N GLY A 127 25.51 -6.39 7.21
CA GLY A 127 26.44 -5.86 6.23
C GLY A 127 26.07 -4.41 5.90
N ALA A 128 26.85 -3.46 6.43
CA ALA A 128 26.64 -2.05 6.15
C ALA A 128 27.06 -1.78 4.70
N PHE A 129 26.11 -1.42 3.84
CA PHE A 129 26.40 -0.87 2.53
C PHE A 129 26.76 0.61 2.71
N PRO A 130 28.02 1.03 2.47
CA PRO A 130 28.37 2.43 2.58
C PRO A 130 27.63 3.23 1.49
N PRO A 131 27.14 4.45 1.80
CA PRO A 131 26.55 5.31 0.79
C PRO A 131 27.59 5.61 -0.28
N ARG A 132 27.25 5.39 -1.56
CA ARG A 132 28.06 5.86 -2.68
C ARG A 132 27.95 7.37 -2.72
N GLY A 133 29.01 8.08 -2.31
CA GLY A 133 29.10 9.52 -2.49
C GLY A 133 29.07 9.89 -3.98
N PRO A 134 28.67 11.13 -4.33
CA PRO A 134 28.64 11.58 -5.72
C PRO A 134 29.99 11.34 -6.37
N ALA A 135 29.98 10.76 -7.58
CA ALA A 135 31.19 10.56 -8.36
C ALA A 135 31.87 11.92 -8.54
N GLY A 136 33.02 12.10 -7.90
CA GLY A 136 33.78 13.34 -7.97
C GLY A 136 33.90 13.79 -9.42
N ARG A 137 33.52 15.05 -9.68
CA ARG A 137 33.79 15.72 -10.95
C ARG A 137 35.30 15.58 -11.19
N ARG A 138 35.66 14.90 -12.28
CA ARG A 138 37.03 14.85 -12.75
C ARG A 138 37.26 16.17 -13.48
N ASP A 139 37.95 17.07 -12.80
CA ASP A 139 38.54 18.27 -13.37
C ASP A 139 39.88 17.89 -14.02
#